data_AF-A0A5C9BCR6-F1
#
_entry.id   AF-A0A5C9BCR6-F1
#
_cell.length_a   1.000
_cell.length_b   1.000
_cell.length_c   1.000
_cell.angle_alpha   90.00
_cell.angle_beta   90.00
_cell.angle_gamma   90.00
#
_symmetry.space_group_name_H-M   'P 1'
#
loop_
_entity.id
_entity.type
_entity.pdbx_description
1 polymer ?
#
loop_
_entity_poly.entity_id
_entity_poly.type
_entity_poly.pdbx_seq_one_letter_code
_entity_poly.pdbx_strand_id
1 'polypeptide(L)'
;MLAEKAFFHPDTMGGNSIKAVLPAILKVSGALRETYSRPVYGAPGGIPSLNFSSPGGIAWIETAAGGAASDPYAKLKQIARDLISEEVGDAEGNASVIAEGGAAATAYARLQFEDLDMQARQRICSALLRYCELDTLAMVMIVQAWRGMLAEADA
;
A
#
# COMPACT_ATOMS: atom_id res chain seq x y z
N MET A 1 22.87 -20.23 -9.08
CA MET A 1 21.76 -20.29 -8.09
C MET A 1 20.56 -19.47 -8.61
N LEU A 2 19.30 -19.78 -8.28
CA LEU A 2 18.15 -18.96 -8.76
C LEU A 2 18.25 -17.49 -8.31
N ALA A 3 18.84 -17.23 -7.14
CA ALA A 3 19.11 -15.89 -6.64
C ALA A 3 20.20 -15.12 -7.43
N GLU A 4 21.00 -15.79 -8.27
CA GLU A 4 21.91 -15.11 -9.21
C GLU A 4 21.18 -14.66 -10.49
N LYS A 5 19.99 -15.22 -10.75
CA LYS A 5 19.18 -14.95 -11.94
C LYS A 5 17.95 -14.08 -11.64
N ALA A 6 17.72 -13.74 -10.38
CA ALA A 6 16.57 -13.00 -9.91
C ALA A 6 17.00 -11.96 -8.88
N PHE A 7 16.23 -10.88 -8.75
CA PHE A 7 16.49 -9.86 -7.72
C PHE A 7 16.46 -10.49 -6.33
N PHE A 8 17.52 -10.30 -5.55
CA PHE A 8 17.59 -10.69 -4.15
C PHE A 8 18.08 -9.52 -3.31
N HIS A 9 17.36 -9.22 -2.23
CA HIS A 9 17.77 -8.22 -1.25
C HIS A 9 17.76 -8.84 0.16
N PRO A 10 18.84 -8.71 0.96
CA PRO A 10 18.95 -9.33 2.28
C PRO A 10 17.75 -9.06 3.21
N ASP A 11 17.22 -7.84 3.19
CA ASP A 11 16.08 -7.44 4.03
C ASP A 11 14.77 -8.17 3.71
N THR A 12 14.68 -8.86 2.56
CA THR A 12 13.52 -9.72 2.28
C THR A 12 13.52 -11.00 3.12
N MET A 13 14.67 -11.39 3.68
CA MET A 13 14.86 -12.64 4.45
C MET A 13 14.34 -13.89 3.71
N GLY A 14 14.45 -13.91 2.38
CA GLY A 14 13.93 -15.00 1.54
C GLY A 14 12.43 -14.94 1.26
N GLY A 15 11.72 -13.93 1.78
CA GLY A 15 10.32 -13.67 1.47
C GLY A 15 10.13 -13.15 0.05
N ASN A 16 9.08 -13.62 -0.61
CA ASN A 16 8.72 -13.24 -1.98
C ASN A 16 7.36 -12.52 -2.08
N SER A 17 6.72 -12.23 -0.95
CA SER A 17 5.50 -11.44 -0.94
C SER A 17 5.79 -9.98 -1.22
N ILE A 18 4.83 -9.26 -1.83
CA ILE A 18 4.96 -7.81 -2.08
C ILE A 18 5.32 -7.04 -0.79
N LYS A 19 4.83 -7.48 0.37
CA LYS A 19 5.11 -6.83 1.66
C LYS A 19 6.52 -7.07 2.20
N ALA A 20 7.17 -8.15 1.77
CA ALA A 20 8.58 -8.37 2.02
C ALA A 20 9.45 -7.62 0.99
N VAL A 21 9.05 -7.62 -0.28
CA VAL A 21 9.83 -7.06 -1.39
C VAL A 21 9.78 -5.53 -1.42
N LEU A 22 8.61 -4.93 -1.22
CA LEU A 22 8.43 -3.48 -1.35
C LEU A 22 9.33 -2.69 -0.39
N PRO A 23 9.40 -2.96 0.93
CA PRO A 23 10.28 -2.22 1.83
C PRO A 23 11.76 -2.31 1.41
N ALA A 24 12.20 -3.49 0.97
CA ALA A 24 13.55 -3.70 0.47
C ALA A 24 13.84 -2.84 -0.78
N ILE A 25 12.88 -2.78 -1.71
CA ILE A 25 12.97 -1.93 -2.90
C ILE A 25 13.00 -0.44 -2.56
N LEU A 26 12.14 0.01 -1.63
CA LEU A 26 12.09 1.41 -1.20
C LEU A 26 13.37 1.84 -0.49
N LYS A 27 14.09 0.91 0.15
CA LYS A 27 15.40 1.16 0.76
C LYS A 27 16.52 1.40 -0.27
N VAL A 28 16.45 0.79 -1.45
CA VAL A 28 17.49 0.92 -2.47
C VAL A 28 17.17 1.95 -3.55
N SER A 29 15.89 2.24 -3.81
CA SER A 29 15.50 3.19 -4.86
C SER A 29 15.29 4.61 -4.34
N GLY A 30 16.27 5.49 -4.59
CA GLY A 30 16.16 6.92 -4.30
C GLY A 30 15.03 7.61 -5.09
N ALA A 31 14.88 7.27 -6.37
CA ALA A 31 13.85 7.85 -7.25
C ALA A 31 12.42 7.54 -6.76
N LEU A 32 12.17 6.33 -6.26
CA LEU A 32 10.86 6.01 -5.67
C LEU A 32 10.62 6.81 -4.39
N ARG A 33 11.62 6.91 -3.50
CA ARG A 33 11.48 7.73 -2.28
C ARG A 33 11.18 9.18 -2.62
N GLU A 34 11.88 9.76 -3.58
CA GLU A 34 11.62 11.13 -4.03
C GLU A 34 10.21 11.29 -4.62
N THR A 35 9.74 10.34 -5.41
CA THR A 35 8.43 10.41 -6.07
C THR A 35 7.29 10.26 -5.06
N TYR A 36 7.33 9.20 -4.25
CA TYR A 36 6.21 8.81 -3.39
C TYR A 36 6.27 9.42 -1.99
N SER A 37 7.31 10.21 -1.65
CA SER A 37 7.29 11.10 -0.48
C SER A 37 6.61 12.43 -0.72
N ARG A 38 6.36 12.78 -1.99
CA ARG A 38 5.55 13.94 -2.34
C ARG A 38 4.07 13.57 -2.29
N PRO A 39 3.18 14.50 -1.90
CA PRO A 39 1.75 14.25 -1.83
C PRO A 39 1.11 14.32 -3.23
N VAL A 40 1.58 13.46 -4.14
CA VAL A 40 1.20 13.47 -5.56
C VAL A 40 0.14 12.43 -5.89
N TYR A 41 -0.07 11.42 -5.04
CA TYR A 41 -1.01 10.34 -5.33
C TYR A 41 -2.45 10.76 -4.99
N GLY A 42 -3.37 10.64 -5.94
CA GLY A 42 -4.76 11.09 -5.81
C GLY A 42 -4.96 12.61 -5.81
N ALA A 43 -3.89 13.40 -6.00
CA ALA A 43 -3.94 14.85 -6.08
C ALA A 43 -4.35 15.35 -7.47
N PRO A 44 -5.01 16.53 -7.59
CA PRO A 44 -5.22 17.19 -8.88
C PRO A 44 -3.88 17.44 -9.60
N GLY A 45 -3.73 16.96 -10.83
CA GLY A 45 -2.49 17.08 -11.61
C GLY A 45 -1.35 16.16 -11.16
N GLY A 46 -1.59 15.27 -10.18
CA GLY A 46 -0.65 14.24 -9.74
C GLY A 46 -0.91 12.87 -10.37
N ILE A 47 -0.50 11.82 -9.66
CA ILE A 47 -0.80 10.43 -10.04
C ILE A 47 -2.29 10.18 -9.76
N PRO A 48 -3.11 9.80 -10.75
CA PRO A 48 -4.54 9.59 -10.55
C PRO A 48 -4.81 8.40 -9.63
N SER A 49 -5.90 8.49 -8.87
CA SER A 49 -6.39 7.44 -7.98
C SER A 49 -7.90 7.31 -8.10
N LEU A 50 -8.41 6.08 -7.98
CA LEU A 50 -9.85 5.80 -7.97
C LEU A 50 -10.41 5.76 -6.55
N ASN A 51 -9.60 5.40 -5.55
CA ASN A 51 -10.05 5.14 -4.17
C ASN A 51 -9.43 6.06 -3.12
N PHE A 52 -8.50 6.94 -3.52
CA PHE A 52 -7.77 7.87 -2.64
C PHE A 52 -7.77 9.32 -3.15
N SER A 53 -8.79 9.74 -3.89
CA SER A 53 -8.88 11.11 -4.38
C SER A 53 -8.96 12.11 -3.22
N SER A 54 -7.97 12.99 -3.11
CA SER A 54 -7.88 14.01 -2.06
C SER A 54 -7.27 15.29 -2.64
N PRO A 55 -7.82 16.49 -2.34
CA PRO A 55 -7.22 17.76 -2.79
C PRO A 55 -5.76 17.93 -2.35
N GLY A 56 -5.41 17.38 -1.19
CA GLY A 56 -4.05 17.43 -0.64
C GLY A 56 -3.14 16.29 -1.09
N GLY A 57 -3.66 15.30 -1.83
CA GLY A 57 -2.91 14.10 -2.24
C GLY A 57 -2.45 13.21 -1.08
N ILE A 58 -1.79 12.12 -1.44
CA ILE A 58 -1.17 11.17 -0.51
C ILE A 58 0.32 11.05 -0.83
N ALA A 59 1.13 11.26 0.20
CA ALA A 59 2.53 10.84 0.23
C ALA A 59 2.58 9.46 0.88
N TRP A 60 2.88 8.41 0.12
CA TRP A 60 2.93 7.04 0.60
C TRP A 60 4.17 6.72 1.43
N ILE A 61 5.23 7.50 1.25
CA ILE A 61 6.52 7.28 1.90
C ILE A 61 6.90 8.49 2.74
N GLU A 62 7.39 8.23 3.94
CA GLU A 62 8.09 9.19 4.77
C GLU A 62 9.56 8.81 4.81
N THR A 63 10.43 9.77 4.53
CA THR A 63 11.88 9.56 4.52
C THR A 63 12.46 9.96 5.87
N ALA A 64 12.97 8.99 6.63
CA ALA A 64 13.69 9.27 7.87
C ALA A 64 15.14 9.73 7.59
N ALA A 65 15.78 10.37 8.57
CA ALA A 65 17.14 10.93 8.51
C ALA A 65 18.28 9.89 8.29
N GLY A 66 17.98 8.64 7.93
CA GLY A 66 18.94 7.58 7.63
C GLY A 66 18.62 6.79 6.36
N GLY A 67 17.75 7.31 5.47
CA GLY A 67 17.40 6.65 4.21
C GLY A 67 16.39 5.50 4.34
N ALA A 68 15.92 5.21 5.55
CA ALA A 68 14.80 4.29 5.76
C ALA A 68 13.49 4.95 5.31
N ALA A 69 12.74 4.25 4.46
CA ALA A 69 11.42 4.63 3.98
C ALA A 69 10.34 3.96 4.85
N SER A 70 9.27 4.69 5.17
CA SER A 70 8.09 4.09 5.82
C SER A 70 7.41 3.07 4.93
N ASP A 71 6.72 2.10 5.55
CA ASP A 71 5.91 1.11 4.83
C ASP A 71 4.55 1.71 4.40
N PRO A 72 4.22 1.74 3.09
CA PRO A 72 2.93 2.20 2.61
C PRO A 72 1.72 1.45 3.21
N TYR A 73 1.87 0.17 3.58
CA TYR A 73 0.81 -0.59 4.24
C TYR A 73 0.55 -0.13 5.67
N ALA A 74 1.56 0.39 6.36
CA ALA A 74 1.37 1.04 7.66
C ALA A 74 0.54 2.32 7.52
N LYS A 75 0.78 3.09 6.46
CA LYS A 75 0.00 4.30 6.16
C LYS A 75 -1.45 3.98 5.79
N LEU A 76 -1.69 2.91 5.03
CA LEU A 76 -3.05 2.41 4.78
C LEU A 76 -3.77 2.04 6.08
N LYS A 77 -3.10 1.36 7.02
CA LYS A 77 -3.66 1.04 8.34
C LYS A 77 -4.02 2.29 9.14
N GLN A 78 -3.23 3.36 9.01
CA GLN A 78 -3.54 4.65 9.64
C GLN A 78 -4.78 5.29 9.01
N ILE A 79 -4.81 5.45 7.69
CA ILE A 79 -5.96 6.01 6.96
C ILE A 79 -7.24 5.24 7.29
N ALA A 80 -7.17 3.91 7.33
CA ALA A 80 -8.32 3.07 7.69
C ALA A 80 -8.81 3.30 9.13
N ARG A 81 -7.90 3.53 10.08
CA ARG A 81 -8.27 3.85 11.48
C ARG A 81 -8.91 5.23 11.59
N ASP A 82 -8.33 6.23 10.92
CA ASP A 82 -8.83 7.60 10.95
C ASP A 82 -10.28 7.67 10.44
N LEU A 83 -10.58 6.96 9.33
CA LEU A 83 -11.93 6.85 8.78
C LEU A 83 -12.93 6.17 9.73
N ILE A 84 -12.50 5.15 10.48
CA ILE A 84 -13.36 4.46 11.45
C ILE A 84 -13.66 5.37 12.65
N SER A 85 -12.65 6.10 13.13
CA SER A 85 -12.78 7.03 14.25
C SER A 85 -13.70 8.22 13.96
N GLU A 86 -13.81 8.65 12.70
CA GLU A 86 -14.76 9.68 12.27
C GLU A 86 -16.21 9.16 12.17
N GLU A 87 -16.41 7.84 11.96
CA GLU A 87 -17.71 7.27 11.63
C GLU A 87 -18.41 6.49 12.78
N VAL A 88 -17.69 6.03 13.82
CA VAL A 88 -18.25 5.08 14.81
C VAL A 88 -17.91 5.41 16.27
N GLY A 89 -18.94 5.54 17.11
CA GLY A 89 -18.84 5.42 18.56
C GLY A 89 -18.62 3.96 18.99
N ASP A 90 -17.35 3.57 19.10
CA ASP A 90 -16.75 2.59 20.02
C ASP A 90 -17.36 1.18 20.29
N ALA A 91 -18.23 0.59 19.44
CA ALA A 91 -18.75 -0.77 19.71
C ALA A 91 -18.19 -1.91 18.80
N GLU A 92 -17.93 -1.67 17.51
CA GLU A 92 -17.44 -2.72 16.58
C GLU A 92 -16.15 -2.35 15.81
N GLY A 93 -15.46 -1.28 16.21
CA GLY A 93 -14.47 -0.55 15.39
C GLY A 93 -13.18 -1.27 14.98
N ASN A 94 -12.82 -2.41 15.56
CA ASN A 94 -11.54 -3.07 15.27
C ASN A 94 -11.57 -4.14 14.16
N ALA A 95 -12.75 -4.55 13.69
CA ALA A 95 -12.87 -5.63 12.70
C ALA A 95 -12.73 -5.17 11.22
N SER A 96 -12.51 -3.87 10.96
CA SER A 96 -12.63 -3.29 9.61
C SER A 96 -11.32 -2.78 8.99
N VAL A 97 -10.17 -2.93 9.65
CA VAL A 97 -8.88 -2.51 9.08
C VAL A 97 -8.36 -3.57 8.12
N ILE A 98 -8.57 -3.35 6.81
CA ILE A 98 -8.08 -4.24 5.75
C ILE A 98 -6.73 -3.72 5.25
N ALA A 99 -5.66 -4.37 5.71
CA ALA A 99 -4.31 -4.07 5.26
C ALA A 99 -3.43 -5.31 5.12
N GLU A 100 -4.02 -6.50 5.21
CA GLU A 100 -3.38 -7.81 5.06
C GLU A 100 -4.21 -8.74 4.19
N GLY A 101 -3.55 -9.65 3.46
CA GLY A 101 -4.23 -10.55 2.52
C GLY A 101 -5.27 -11.45 3.19
N GLY A 102 -4.95 -11.97 4.39
CA GLY A 102 -5.91 -12.74 5.19
C GLY A 102 -7.11 -11.90 5.65
N ALA A 103 -6.89 -10.65 6.07
CA ALA A 103 -7.97 -9.74 6.45
C ALA A 103 -8.86 -9.38 5.25
N ALA A 104 -8.26 -9.17 4.08
CA ALA A 104 -9.00 -8.92 2.84
C ALA A 104 -9.86 -10.13 2.44
N ALA A 105 -9.32 -11.35 2.54
CA ALA A 105 -10.07 -12.57 2.24
C ALA A 105 -11.27 -12.76 3.19
N THR A 106 -11.07 -12.56 4.49
CA THR A 106 -12.15 -12.63 5.48
C THR A 106 -13.21 -11.56 5.24
N ALA A 107 -12.81 -10.32 4.94
CA ALA A 107 -13.72 -9.24 4.64
C ALA A 107 -14.53 -9.49 3.36
N TYR A 108 -13.90 -10.05 2.32
CA TYR A 108 -14.59 -10.45 1.11
C TYR A 108 -15.60 -11.57 1.35
N ALA A 109 -15.24 -12.58 2.16
CA ALA A 109 -16.18 -13.64 2.55
C ALA A 109 -17.39 -13.07 3.31
N ARG A 110 -17.17 -12.07 4.19
CA ARG A 110 -18.25 -11.40 4.93
C ARG A 110 -19.27 -10.70 4.01
N LEU A 111 -18.87 -10.26 2.82
CA LEU A 111 -19.81 -9.69 1.83
C LEU A 111 -20.86 -10.69 1.35
N GLN A 112 -20.64 -12.00 1.52
CA GLN A 112 -21.58 -13.04 1.09
C GLN A 112 -22.75 -13.22 2.07
N PHE A 113 -22.70 -12.63 3.26
CA PHE A 113 -23.77 -12.72 4.23
C PHE A 113 -24.95 -11.84 3.83
N GLU A 114 -26.15 -12.43 3.81
CA GLU A 114 -27.39 -11.78 3.39
C GLU A 114 -27.89 -10.76 4.41
N ASP A 115 -27.62 -11.00 5.70
CA ASP A 115 -27.99 -10.15 6.83
C ASP A 115 -27.00 -8.98 7.06
N LEU A 116 -25.99 -8.83 6.20
CA LEU A 116 -25.04 -7.73 6.27
C LEU A 116 -25.72 -6.40 5.88
N ASP A 117 -25.81 -5.50 6.86
CA ASP A 117 -26.28 -4.13 6.68
C ASP A 117 -25.58 -3.41 5.51
N MET A 118 -26.33 -2.56 4.82
CA MET A 118 -25.88 -1.86 3.62
C MET A 118 -24.71 -0.91 3.90
N GLN A 119 -24.72 -0.21 5.04
CA GLN A 119 -23.64 0.69 5.41
C GLN A 119 -22.36 -0.12 5.72
N ALA A 120 -22.48 -1.22 6.46
CA ALA A 120 -21.38 -2.13 6.72
C ALA A 120 -20.80 -2.73 5.42
N ARG A 121 -21.66 -3.13 4.48
CA ARG A 121 -21.28 -3.62 3.15
C ARG A 121 -20.49 -2.56 2.37
N GLN A 122 -20.97 -1.33 2.34
CA GLN A 122 -20.28 -0.22 1.66
C GLN A 122 -18.91 0.06 2.26
N ARG A 123 -18.79 0.06 3.61
CA ARG A 123 -17.50 0.22 4.29
C ARG A 123 -16.50 -0.88 3.91
N ILE A 124 -16.93 -2.14 3.93
CA ILE A 124 -16.09 -3.28 3.54
C ILE A 124 -15.64 -3.15 2.07
N CYS A 125 -16.57 -2.87 1.14
CA CYS A 125 -16.24 -2.68 -0.27
C CYS A 125 -15.21 -1.55 -0.45
N SER A 126 -15.44 -0.40 0.21
CA SER A 126 -14.55 0.75 0.13
C SER A 126 -13.16 0.45 0.69
N ALA A 127 -13.06 -0.29 1.80
CA ALA A 127 -11.79 -0.71 2.37
C ALA A 127 -11.04 -1.72 1.47
N LEU A 128 -11.75 -2.69 0.86
CA LEU A 128 -11.18 -3.64 -0.09
C LEU A 128 -10.62 -2.94 -1.33
N LEU A 129 -11.36 -2.00 -1.91
CA LEU A 129 -10.92 -1.26 -3.10
C LEU A 129 -9.64 -0.46 -2.83
N ARG A 130 -9.55 0.20 -1.67
CA ARG A 130 -8.33 0.91 -1.23
C ARG A 130 -7.14 -0.04 -1.07
N TYR A 131 -7.36 -1.19 -0.44
CA TYR A 131 -6.31 -2.20 -0.28
C TYR A 131 -5.82 -2.75 -1.63
N CYS A 132 -6.74 -3.11 -2.53
CA CYS A 132 -6.40 -3.60 -3.87
C CYS A 132 -5.67 -2.56 -4.72
N GLU A 133 -6.05 -1.29 -4.62
CA GLU A 133 -5.35 -0.20 -5.31
C GLU A 133 -3.91 -0.05 -4.78
N LEU A 134 -3.70 -0.14 -3.46
CA LEU A 134 -2.34 -0.10 -2.90
C LEU A 134 -1.50 -1.31 -3.32
N ASP A 135 -2.06 -2.52 -3.34
CA ASP A 135 -1.36 -3.72 -3.84
C ASP A 135 -0.91 -3.52 -5.30
N THR A 136 -1.76 -2.90 -6.12
CA THR A 136 -1.44 -2.56 -7.51
C THR A 136 -0.32 -1.51 -7.59
N LEU A 137 -0.42 -0.46 -6.78
CA LEU A 137 0.60 0.56 -6.70
C LEU A 137 1.95 0.00 -6.23
N ALA A 138 1.95 -0.90 -5.26
CA ALA A 138 3.15 -1.58 -4.76
C ALA A 138 3.85 -2.37 -5.87
N MET A 139 3.09 -3.10 -6.71
CA MET A 139 3.65 -3.77 -7.90
C MET A 139 4.28 -2.77 -8.87
N VAL A 140 3.61 -1.64 -9.12
CA VAL A 140 4.12 -0.57 -9.99
C VAL A 140 5.41 0.02 -9.45
N MET A 141 5.49 0.31 -8.14
CA MET A 141 6.70 0.80 -7.48
C MET A 141 7.86 -0.19 -7.68
N ILE A 142 7.63 -1.48 -7.44
CA ILE A 142 8.66 -2.52 -7.60
C ILE A 142 9.18 -2.56 -9.05
N VAL A 143 8.29 -2.57 -10.03
CA VAL A 143 8.68 -2.57 -11.46
C VAL A 143 9.43 -1.29 -11.85
N GLN A 144 8.99 -0.12 -11.34
CA GLN A 144 9.68 1.15 -11.58
C GLN A 144 11.12 1.13 -11.06
N ALA A 145 11.36 0.61 -9.84
CA ALA A 145 12.70 0.48 -9.30
C ALA A 145 13.57 -0.46 -10.14
N TRP A 146 13.08 -1.63 -10.51
CA TRP A 146 13.86 -2.57 -11.33
C TRP A 146 14.22 -2.00 -12.70
N ARG A 147 13.30 -1.27 -13.34
CA ARG A 147 13.59 -0.57 -14.60
C ARG A 147 14.67 0.50 -14.42
N GLY A 148 14.65 1.23 -13.31
CA GLY A 148 15.71 2.19 -12.97
C GLY A 148 17.07 1.51 -12.80
N MET A 149 17.12 0.40 -12.05
CA MET A 149 18.36 -0.37 -11.84
C MET A 149 18.94 -0.93 -13.15
N LEU A 150 18.10 -1.40 -14.07
CA LEU A 150 18.56 -1.87 -15.39
C LEU A 150 19.13 -0.73 -16.23
N ALA A 151 18.45 0.42 -16.25
CA ALA A 151 18.94 1.59 -16.98
C ALA A 151 20.29 2.12 -16.44
N GLU A 152 20.53 2.00 -15.13
CA GLU A 152 21.82 2.34 -14.51
C GLU A 152 22.92 1.31 -14.82
N ALA A 153 22.57 0.03 -14.97
CA ALA A 153 23.52 -1.04 -15.29
C ALA A 153 23.97 -1.04 -16.77
N ASP A 154 23.12 -0.53 -17.66
CA ASP A 154 23.40 -0.38 -19.09
C ASP A 154 24.13 0.94 -19.44
N ALA A 155 24.36 1.82 -18.46
CA ALA A 155 25.00 3.14 -18.61
C ALA A 155 26.49 3.12 -18.26
#